data_AF-A0AA46K0Z1-F1
#
_entry.id   AF-A0AA46K0Z1-F1
#
_cell.length_a   1.000
_cell.length_b   1.000
_cell.length_c   1.000
_cell.angle_alpha   90.00
_cell.angle_beta   90.00
_cell.angle_gamma   90.00
#
_symmetry.space_group_name_H-M   'P 1'
#
loop_
_entity.id
_entity.type
_entity.pdbx_description
1 polymer ?
#
loop_
_entity_poly.entity_id
_entity_poly.type
_entity_poly.pdbx_seq_one_letter_code
_entity_poly.pdbx_strand_id
1 'polypeptide(L)'
;MSSEGLPVDGVVGTDIVLGARSTQQATDEAKSSLSADSAAQSADAAFKFSRQAKEAVSGADDAAERAETAAENAQNIADANTYYTSSTDPDGTIAGIAGTPDGKLFRVAIPDGGGVTVIFNYYKNAGGVAEFINSEASERFVTSVSRRVMQALRRVGALESKTKRIAQSREHFSTAQDMSGNVLTSFEFGRFDAFGAGNRLVKSIAKKLRITQKMLKPMRDLGNLIAIKDMSDNVILGFKDGMLVAKGIHKDTLKSSAIMSFTDGSSLWPYRAKVAKHDIGSNQNLRIITVGDSWMEWKSISQAIANLIYSKYGRGGDGWVSFNIDGGTETNNCLNNVSIVHNGFTVYDASNGSAPNSDIGCSHDGFSLTSANQFATLQINGVNCNTLRINYYDGDGTFNYRVDGAGDWVAVVGGNTKTKKFVDITGLSDGEHSLRINTNGNTGTVSLYGFNADKPIGATLYKCGNGGMTTPMYSYVLPHIPHFVEYINPDVAIIIIGINDYWKSVSIDAFYAGYSDLIDSYRSVNKDMGIILISPPIPNATGATNMSVFNDAIRSLSVQKNAEFYSGYDVFPKNWADGDAAGLWFNNLHLNDVGAQLLATQNVEKFL
;
A
#
# COMPACT_ATOMS: atom_id res chain seq x y z
N MET A 1 -108.05 36.08 71.29
CA MET A 1 -107.35 37.29 71.74
C MET A 1 -106.77 37.91 70.48
N SER A 2 -107.37 39.00 69.99
CA SER A 2 -106.80 40.36 70.04
C SER A 2 -105.44 40.43 69.32
N SER A 3 -105.12 41.38 68.46
CA SER A 3 -105.70 42.67 68.08
C SER A 3 -104.62 43.29 67.19
N GLU A 4 -105.02 43.98 66.12
CA GLU A 4 -104.32 45.12 65.50
C GLU A 4 -102.92 44.87 64.88
N GLY A 5 -102.61 45.19 63.62
CA GLY A 5 -103.30 45.99 62.62
C GLY A 5 -102.33 47.03 62.07
N LEU A 6 -101.86 46.86 60.82
CA LEU A 6 -101.63 48.00 59.92
C LEU A 6 -101.96 47.59 58.47
N PRO A 7 -102.68 48.43 57.71
CA PRO A 7 -103.30 48.05 56.44
C PRO A 7 -102.36 48.28 55.26
N VAL A 8 -102.57 47.47 54.22
CA VAL A 8 -102.06 47.68 52.87
C VAL A 8 -102.83 48.87 52.28
N ASP A 9 -102.28 50.07 52.39
CA ASP A 9 -102.77 51.25 51.67
C ASP A 9 -101.76 51.63 50.58
N GLY A 10 -102.24 51.61 49.34
CA GLY A 10 -101.59 52.28 48.23
C GLY A 10 -100.56 51.44 47.45
N VAL A 11 -101.03 50.44 46.71
CA VAL A 11 -100.42 50.15 45.40
C VAL A 11 -100.65 51.39 44.54
N VAL A 12 -99.74 52.36 44.67
CA VAL A 12 -99.68 53.54 43.83
C VAL A 12 -98.54 53.29 42.86
N GLY A 13 -98.91 53.00 41.62
CA GLY A 13 -98.03 53.27 40.49
C GLY A 13 -97.68 54.75 40.56
N THR A 14 -96.56 55.08 41.20
CA THR A 14 -95.82 56.24 40.79
C THR A 14 -95.18 55.83 39.49
N ASP A 15 -95.84 56.20 38.40
CA ASP A 15 -95.15 56.58 37.18
C ASP A 15 -93.92 57.38 37.63
N ILE A 16 -92.74 56.76 37.61
CA ILE A 16 -91.52 57.53 37.44
C ILE A 16 -91.71 58.10 36.05
N VAL A 17 -92.37 59.25 36.00
CA VAL A 17 -92.23 60.21 34.94
C VAL A 17 -90.74 60.50 34.93
N LEU A 18 -89.99 59.69 34.18
CA LEU A 18 -88.76 60.12 33.55
C LEU A 18 -89.20 61.36 32.81
N GLY A 19 -89.08 62.54 33.46
CA GLY A 19 -89.35 63.81 32.82
C GLY A 19 -88.62 63.73 31.51
N ALA A 20 -89.38 63.71 30.41
CA ALA A 20 -88.91 63.21 29.13
C ALA A 20 -87.53 63.80 28.91
N ARG A 21 -86.48 62.96 28.96
CA ARG A 21 -85.14 63.43 28.61
C ARG A 21 -85.36 64.04 27.25
N SER A 22 -85.17 65.35 27.15
CA SER A 22 -85.34 65.98 25.86
C SER A 22 -84.41 65.23 24.93
N THR A 23 -84.83 65.00 23.70
CA THR A 23 -83.98 64.40 22.67
C THR A 23 -82.62 65.09 22.65
N GLN A 24 -82.57 66.38 22.99
CA GLN A 24 -81.36 67.16 23.22
C GLN A 24 -80.45 66.61 24.33
N GLN A 25 -80.97 66.35 25.54
CA GLN A 25 -80.16 65.91 26.68
C GLN A 25 -79.54 64.52 26.47
N ALA A 26 -80.32 63.59 25.89
CA ALA A 26 -79.80 62.27 25.50
C ALA A 26 -78.77 62.37 24.35
N THR A 27 -78.97 63.32 23.43
CA THR A 27 -78.02 63.59 22.34
C THR A 27 -76.71 64.17 22.87
N ASP A 28 -76.77 65.05 23.88
CA ASP A 28 -75.58 65.70 24.45
C ASP A 28 -74.75 64.73 25.29
N GLU A 29 -75.39 63.84 26.07
CA GLU A 29 -74.71 62.73 26.76
C GLU A 29 -74.06 61.75 25.77
N ALA A 30 -74.75 61.38 24.68
CA ALA A 30 -74.21 60.52 23.63
C ALA A 30 -73.02 61.19 22.90
N LYS A 31 -73.10 62.50 22.62
CA LYS A 31 -71.98 63.27 22.05
C LYS A 31 -70.78 63.35 23.00
N SER A 32 -71.03 63.51 24.29
CA SER A 32 -69.97 63.52 25.32
C SER A 32 -69.27 62.16 25.39
N SER A 33 -70.03 61.05 25.38
CA SER A 33 -69.47 59.69 25.32
C SER A 33 -68.67 59.44 24.05
N LEU A 34 -69.19 59.84 22.88
CA LEU A 34 -68.48 59.74 21.60
C LEU A 34 -67.18 60.57 21.60
N SER A 35 -67.19 61.74 22.26
CA SER A 35 -66.01 62.59 22.40
C SER A 35 -64.96 61.96 23.33
N ALA A 36 -65.40 61.30 24.41
CA ALA A 36 -64.53 60.55 25.31
C ALA A 36 -63.90 59.34 24.62
N ASP A 37 -64.67 58.58 23.83
CA ASP A 37 -64.17 57.46 23.02
C ASP A 37 -63.16 57.94 21.97
N SER A 38 -63.45 59.07 21.31
CA SER A 38 -62.53 59.69 20.35
C SER A 38 -61.22 60.16 21.00
N ALA A 39 -61.29 60.70 22.22
CA ALA A 39 -60.11 61.09 23.00
C ALA A 39 -59.29 59.87 23.45
N ALA A 40 -59.94 58.79 23.88
CA ALA A 40 -59.28 57.55 24.27
C ALA A 40 -58.58 56.87 23.08
N GLN A 41 -59.21 56.85 21.90
CA GLN A 41 -58.60 56.36 20.66
C GLN A 41 -57.40 57.21 20.25
N SER A 42 -57.50 58.54 20.40
CA SER A 42 -56.40 59.46 20.10
C SER A 42 -55.21 59.28 21.05
N ALA A 43 -55.46 59.04 22.33
CA ALA A 43 -54.43 58.77 23.33
C ALA A 43 -53.74 57.41 23.09
N ASP A 44 -54.49 56.37 22.74
CA ASP A 44 -53.94 55.05 22.40
C ASP A 44 -53.09 55.13 21.11
N ALA A 45 -53.55 55.87 20.10
CA ALA A 45 -52.78 56.14 18.89
C ALA A 45 -51.48 56.89 19.18
N ALA A 46 -51.52 57.94 20.01
CA ALA A 46 -50.33 58.69 20.43
C ALA A 46 -49.34 57.82 21.21
N PHE A 47 -49.84 56.94 22.09
CA PHE A 47 -48.99 56.01 22.84
C PHE A 47 -48.33 54.97 21.93
N LYS A 48 -49.07 54.39 20.97
CA LYS A 48 -48.51 53.49 19.94
C LYS A 48 -47.45 54.19 19.09
N PHE A 49 -47.72 55.42 18.65
CA PHE A 49 -46.77 56.22 17.89
C PHE A 49 -45.49 56.49 18.70
N SER A 50 -45.60 56.82 19.99
CA SER A 50 -44.44 57.05 20.86
C SER A 50 -43.56 55.82 21.03
N ARG A 51 -44.15 54.61 21.08
CA ARG A 51 -43.40 53.35 21.15
C ARG A 51 -42.70 53.05 19.83
N GLN A 52 -43.39 53.21 18.71
CA GLN A 52 -42.79 53.06 17.38
C GLN A 52 -41.64 54.05 17.16
N ALA A 53 -41.80 55.30 17.61
CA ALA A 53 -40.73 56.30 17.56
C ALA A 53 -39.52 55.88 18.41
N LYS A 54 -39.73 55.34 19.62
CA LYS A 54 -38.65 54.85 20.47
C LYS A 54 -37.92 53.64 19.86
N GLU A 55 -38.65 52.71 19.27
CA GLU A 55 -38.08 51.57 18.53
C GLU A 55 -37.27 52.04 17.32
N ALA A 56 -37.76 53.07 16.60
CA ALA A 56 -37.04 53.67 15.48
C ALA A 56 -35.74 54.36 15.91
N VAL A 57 -35.71 55.04 17.07
CA VAL A 57 -34.48 55.63 17.62
C VAL A 57 -33.48 54.53 18.00
N SER A 58 -33.92 53.48 18.69
CA SER A 58 -33.05 52.34 19.02
C SER A 58 -32.47 51.67 17.77
N GLY A 59 -33.28 51.50 16.73
CA GLY A 59 -32.81 50.96 15.46
C GLY A 59 -31.82 51.87 14.72
N ALA A 60 -31.90 53.20 14.94
CA ALA A 60 -30.95 54.16 14.38
C ALA A 60 -29.59 54.10 15.10
N ASP A 61 -29.58 53.94 16.42
CA ASP A 61 -28.35 53.78 17.21
C ASP A 61 -27.60 52.50 16.81
N ASP A 62 -28.31 51.37 16.71
CA ASP A 62 -27.73 50.10 16.24
C ASP A 62 -27.17 50.20 14.80
N ALA A 63 -27.79 51.03 13.95
CA ALA A 63 -27.33 51.26 12.59
C ALA A 63 -26.06 52.12 12.55
N ALA A 64 -25.93 53.10 13.45
CA ALA A 64 -24.73 53.93 13.58
C ALA A 64 -23.53 53.10 14.05
N GLU A 65 -23.70 52.24 15.05
CA GLU A 65 -22.63 51.36 15.55
C GLU A 65 -22.14 50.35 14.48
N ARG A 66 -23.08 49.78 13.72
CA ARG A 66 -22.74 48.93 12.57
C ARG A 66 -22.02 49.70 11.45
N ALA A 67 -22.37 50.97 11.23
CA ALA A 67 -21.72 51.80 10.22
C ALA A 67 -20.29 52.19 10.63
N GLU A 68 -20.05 52.48 11.91
CA GLU A 68 -18.71 52.74 12.45
C GLU A 68 -17.83 51.48 12.38
N THR A 69 -18.35 50.33 12.80
CA THR A 69 -17.67 49.03 12.66
C THR A 69 -17.35 48.70 11.19
N ALA A 70 -18.28 48.99 10.28
CA ALA A 70 -18.08 48.79 8.84
C ALA A 70 -17.03 49.77 8.26
N ALA A 71 -16.98 51.01 8.74
CA ALA A 71 -15.98 52.00 8.34
C ALA A 71 -14.58 51.62 8.83
N GLU A 72 -14.44 51.13 10.07
CA GLU A 72 -13.18 50.60 10.61
C GLU A 72 -12.72 49.36 9.82
N ASN A 73 -13.63 48.45 9.51
CA ASN A 73 -13.34 47.28 8.67
C ASN A 73 -12.96 47.68 7.24
N ALA A 74 -13.62 48.68 6.66
CA ALA A 74 -13.30 49.20 5.34
C ALA A 74 -11.94 49.91 5.31
N GLN A 75 -11.59 50.67 6.36
CA GLN A 75 -10.27 51.30 6.51
C GLN A 75 -9.17 50.25 6.68
N ASN A 76 -9.40 49.20 7.48
CA ASN A 76 -8.48 48.05 7.63
C ASN A 76 -8.29 47.24 6.35
N ILE A 77 -9.24 47.27 5.42
CA ILE A 77 -9.14 46.62 4.11
C ILE A 77 -8.46 47.55 3.07
N ALA A 78 -8.56 48.87 3.22
CA ALA A 78 -8.00 49.85 2.29
C ALA A 78 -6.51 50.17 2.55
N ASP A 79 -6.04 50.13 3.79
CA ASP A 79 -4.66 50.47 4.17
C ASP A 79 -3.80 49.23 4.38
N ALA A 80 -3.10 48.79 3.33
CA ALA A 80 -2.28 47.58 3.35
C ALA A 80 -0.96 47.69 4.15
N ASN A 81 -0.86 48.49 5.23
CA ASN A 81 0.30 48.65 6.15
C ASN A 81 1.66 48.23 5.56
N THR A 82 2.01 48.78 4.38
CA THR A 82 3.19 48.37 3.61
C THR A 82 4.25 49.42 3.76
N TYR A 83 5.37 49.05 4.38
CA TYR A 83 6.52 49.91 4.59
C TYR A 83 7.67 49.49 3.67
N TYR A 84 8.63 50.37 3.46
CA TYR A 84 9.74 50.15 2.54
C TYR A 84 11.08 50.32 3.25
N THR A 85 12.05 49.52 2.88
CA THR A 85 13.42 49.66 3.36
C THR A 85 14.02 51.00 2.91
N SER A 86 14.81 51.64 3.77
CA SER A 86 15.57 52.87 3.45
C SER A 86 16.99 52.77 4.01
N SER A 87 17.87 53.70 3.66
CA SER A 87 19.24 53.71 4.20
C SER A 87 19.30 53.89 5.73
N THR A 88 18.29 54.52 6.33
CA THR A 88 18.16 54.74 7.78
C THR A 88 17.23 53.73 8.47
N ASP A 89 16.50 52.94 7.70
CA ASP A 89 15.60 51.87 8.16
C ASP A 89 15.74 50.66 7.20
N PRO A 90 16.88 49.95 7.25
CA PRO A 90 17.26 48.99 6.21
C PRO A 90 16.38 47.73 6.16
N ASP A 91 15.63 47.47 7.21
CA ASP A 91 14.65 46.37 7.28
C ASP A 91 13.19 46.85 7.32
N GLY A 92 12.95 48.16 7.24
CA GLY A 92 11.63 48.80 7.19
C GLY A 92 10.79 48.65 8.46
N THR A 93 11.37 48.09 9.53
CA THR A 93 10.62 47.77 10.74
C THR A 93 10.43 48.97 11.65
N ILE A 94 11.30 49.98 11.57
CA ILE A 94 11.18 51.20 12.38
C ILE A 94 9.95 52.00 11.94
N ALA A 95 9.80 52.22 10.64
CA ALA A 95 8.61 52.86 10.09
C ALA A 95 7.35 52.01 10.32
N GLY A 96 7.49 50.68 10.24
CA GLY A 96 6.41 49.74 10.49
C GLY A 96 5.87 49.78 11.92
N ILE A 97 6.74 49.76 12.92
CA ILE A 97 6.36 49.88 14.34
C ILE A 97 5.72 51.23 14.61
N ALA A 98 6.31 52.32 14.09
CA ALA A 98 5.80 53.68 14.32
C ALA A 98 4.42 53.92 13.69
N GLY A 99 4.15 53.31 12.54
CA GLY A 99 2.90 53.47 11.80
C GLY A 99 1.82 52.44 12.12
N THR A 100 2.12 51.42 12.92
CA THR A 100 1.20 50.29 13.18
C THR A 100 0.86 50.21 14.67
N PRO A 101 -0.43 50.25 15.07
CA PRO A 101 -0.81 50.11 16.47
C PRO A 101 -0.33 48.79 17.09
N ASP A 102 -0.15 48.79 18.41
CA ASP A 102 0.25 47.59 19.15
C ASP A 102 -0.74 46.44 18.94
N GLY A 103 -0.21 45.23 18.78
CA GLY A 103 -0.95 44.02 18.49
C GLY A 103 -1.35 43.84 17.01
N LYS A 104 -1.11 44.83 16.13
CA LYS A 104 -1.49 44.77 14.70
C LYS A 104 -0.33 44.35 13.80
N LEU A 105 -0.70 43.82 12.64
CA LEU A 105 0.23 43.36 11.61
C LEU A 105 0.59 44.49 10.65
N PHE A 106 1.83 44.46 10.19
CA PHE A 106 2.34 45.25 9.07
C PHE A 106 3.24 44.41 8.19
N ARG A 107 3.57 44.90 7.00
CA ARG A 107 4.50 44.24 6.09
C ARG A 107 5.54 45.19 5.54
N VAL A 108 6.72 44.66 5.25
CA VAL A 108 7.81 45.42 4.61
C VAL A 108 8.06 44.87 3.21
N ALA A 109 8.02 45.76 2.24
CA ALA A 109 8.39 45.54 0.86
C ALA A 109 9.91 45.54 0.70
N ILE A 110 10.48 44.41 0.28
CA ILE A 110 11.92 44.26 0.08
C ILE A 110 12.26 44.32 -1.42
N PRO A 111 13.06 45.30 -1.86
CA PRO A 111 13.52 45.38 -3.25
C PRO A 111 14.64 44.36 -3.54
N ASP A 112 14.70 43.86 -4.78
CA ASP A 112 15.84 43.11 -5.29
C ASP A 112 17.04 44.03 -5.55
N GLY A 113 18.19 43.46 -5.92
CA GLY A 113 19.39 44.23 -6.28
C GLY A 113 19.23 45.16 -7.50
N GLY A 114 18.07 45.15 -8.16
CA GLY A 114 17.68 46.08 -9.23
C GLY A 114 16.63 47.11 -8.81
N GLY A 115 16.23 47.17 -7.53
CA GLY A 115 15.28 48.14 -6.99
C GLY A 115 13.80 47.77 -7.16
N VAL A 116 13.47 46.54 -7.56
CA VAL A 116 12.08 46.08 -7.75
C VAL A 116 11.62 45.26 -6.56
N THR A 117 10.44 45.54 -5.97
CA THR A 117 9.88 44.76 -4.84
C THR A 117 9.63 43.31 -5.25
N VAL A 118 10.27 42.36 -4.55
CA VAL A 118 10.21 40.93 -4.87
C VAL A 118 9.79 40.04 -3.71
N ILE A 119 9.72 40.57 -2.49
CA ILE A 119 9.37 39.83 -1.27
C ILE A 119 8.62 40.78 -0.34
N PHE A 120 7.60 40.26 0.36
CA PHE A 120 7.03 40.92 1.53
C PHE A 120 7.35 40.11 2.78
N ASN A 121 7.93 40.77 3.77
CA ASN A 121 8.05 40.22 5.13
C ASN A 121 6.89 40.76 5.97
N TYR A 122 6.21 39.90 6.70
CA TYR A 122 5.13 40.30 7.60
C TYR A 122 5.61 40.27 9.04
N TYR A 123 5.20 41.29 9.78
CA TYR A 123 5.57 41.53 11.18
C TYR A 123 4.35 41.91 12.00
N LYS A 124 4.41 41.68 13.31
CA LYS A 124 3.46 42.19 14.29
C LYS A 124 4.16 43.25 15.14
N ASN A 125 3.52 44.40 15.37
CA ASN A 125 3.98 45.29 16.43
C ASN A 125 3.54 44.71 17.78
N ALA A 126 4.50 44.30 18.61
CA ALA A 126 4.27 43.74 19.94
C ALA A 126 5.04 44.57 20.98
N GLY A 127 4.34 45.50 21.63
CA GLY A 127 4.90 46.40 22.63
C GLY A 127 6.00 47.33 22.10
N GLY A 128 5.93 47.74 20.83
CA GLY A 128 6.96 48.54 20.18
C GLY A 128 8.12 47.72 19.60
N VAL A 129 7.97 46.39 19.51
CA VAL A 129 8.93 45.48 18.89
C VAL A 129 8.31 44.84 17.66
N ALA A 130 9.03 44.81 16.54
CA ALA A 130 8.60 44.10 15.34
C ALA A 130 8.88 42.60 15.48
N GLU A 131 7.84 41.81 15.72
CA GLU A 131 7.92 40.35 15.75
C GLU A 131 7.71 39.79 14.34
N PHE A 132 8.70 39.07 13.80
CA PHE A 132 8.62 38.47 12.48
C PHE A 132 7.64 37.28 12.44
N ILE A 133 6.75 37.26 11.45
CA ILE A 133 5.72 36.23 11.30
C ILE A 133 6.04 35.30 10.13
N ASN A 134 6.16 35.83 8.91
CA ASN A 134 6.48 35.06 7.72
C ASN A 134 7.02 35.94 6.58
N SER A 135 7.44 35.30 5.50
CA SER A 135 7.82 35.98 4.25
C SER A 135 7.14 35.30 3.06
N GLU A 136 6.59 36.08 2.14
CA GLU A 136 6.01 35.58 0.89
C GLU A 136 6.94 35.87 -0.29
N ALA A 137 7.31 34.83 -1.04
CA ALA A 137 8.14 34.96 -2.23
C ALA A 137 7.32 35.41 -3.45
N SER A 138 7.81 36.40 -4.23
CA SER A 138 7.13 36.81 -5.47
C SER A 138 7.15 35.73 -6.56
N GLU A 139 6.15 35.79 -7.44
CA GLU A 139 6.06 34.98 -8.66
C GLU A 139 7.36 35.06 -9.51
N ARG A 140 8.02 36.22 -9.54
CA ARG A 140 9.28 36.42 -10.26
C ARG A 140 10.45 35.65 -9.63
N PHE A 141 10.49 35.54 -8.29
CA PHE A 141 11.48 34.71 -7.59
C PHE A 141 11.23 33.23 -7.87
N VAL A 142 9.98 32.77 -7.76
CA VAL A 142 9.58 31.39 -8.09
C VAL A 142 9.92 31.07 -9.55
N THR A 143 9.66 31.99 -10.48
CA THR A 143 10.02 31.86 -11.91
C THR A 143 11.53 31.84 -12.12
N SER A 144 12.29 32.63 -11.37
CA SER A 144 13.76 32.64 -11.43
C SER A 144 14.35 31.30 -10.98
N VAL A 145 13.86 30.77 -9.85
CA VAL A 145 14.24 29.45 -9.33
C VAL A 145 13.87 28.36 -10.33
N SER A 146 12.63 28.37 -10.84
CA SER A 146 12.17 27.41 -11.86
C SER A 146 13.02 27.45 -13.14
N ARG A 147 13.41 28.65 -13.61
CA ARG A 147 14.30 28.81 -14.76
C ARG A 147 15.72 28.30 -14.50
N ARG A 148 16.25 28.49 -13.29
CA ARG A 148 17.56 27.97 -12.87
C ARG A 148 17.55 26.45 -12.75
N VAL A 149 16.49 25.88 -12.18
CA VAL A 149 16.26 24.42 -12.12
C VAL A 149 16.16 23.84 -13.53
N MET A 150 15.41 24.46 -14.43
CA MET A 150 15.31 24.03 -15.83
C MET A 150 16.65 24.14 -16.58
N GLN A 151 17.46 25.17 -16.30
CA GLN A 151 18.83 25.25 -16.85
C GLN A 151 19.76 24.18 -16.26
N ALA A 152 19.64 23.87 -14.98
CA ALA A 152 20.39 22.79 -14.33
C ALA A 152 20.01 21.43 -14.91
N LEU A 153 18.72 21.15 -15.10
CA LEU A 153 18.21 19.94 -15.75
C LEU A 153 18.69 19.83 -17.20
N ARG A 154 18.72 20.94 -17.96
CA ARG A 154 19.30 20.96 -19.31
C ARG A 154 20.80 20.69 -19.31
N ARG A 155 21.54 21.18 -18.30
CA ARG A 155 22.98 20.87 -18.14
C ARG A 155 23.21 19.42 -17.75
N VAL A 156 22.35 18.82 -16.92
CA VAL A 156 22.37 17.39 -16.58
C VAL A 156 22.06 16.54 -17.83
N GLY A 157 21.05 16.88 -18.62
CA GLY A 157 20.77 16.21 -19.91
C GLY A 157 21.88 16.42 -20.96
N ALA A 158 22.53 17.58 -20.95
CA ALA A 158 23.73 17.84 -21.77
C ALA A 158 24.94 17.02 -21.30
N LEU A 159 25.08 16.80 -19.99
CA LEU A 159 26.06 15.90 -19.39
C LEU A 159 25.74 14.44 -19.75
N GLU A 160 24.50 13.98 -19.62
CA GLU A 160 24.08 12.63 -20.04
C GLU A 160 24.31 12.37 -21.54
N SER A 161 24.06 13.37 -22.39
CA SER A 161 24.33 13.27 -23.83
C SER A 161 25.82 13.40 -24.17
N LYS A 162 26.64 14.02 -23.32
CA LYS A 162 28.11 14.01 -23.43
C LYS A 162 28.68 12.69 -22.91
N THR A 163 28.11 12.11 -21.84
CA THR A 163 28.42 10.77 -21.32
C THR A 163 28.01 9.68 -22.32
N LYS A 164 26.88 9.83 -23.01
CA LYS A 164 26.49 8.97 -24.16
C LYS A 164 27.45 9.11 -25.35
N ARG A 165 27.95 10.32 -25.65
CA ARG A 165 28.95 10.52 -26.72
C ARG A 165 30.35 10.00 -26.35
N ILE A 166 30.74 10.09 -25.09
CA ILE A 166 31.97 9.47 -24.56
C ILE A 166 31.83 7.94 -24.48
N ALA A 167 30.62 7.42 -24.26
CA ALA A 167 30.31 6.00 -24.41
C ALA A 167 30.36 5.57 -25.90
N GLN A 168 29.93 6.41 -26.84
CA GLN A 168 30.04 6.14 -28.29
C GLN A 168 31.48 6.22 -28.80
N SER A 169 32.38 7.02 -28.22
CA SER A 169 33.81 6.98 -28.57
C SER A 169 34.55 5.77 -27.97
N ARG A 170 33.89 4.96 -27.13
CA ARG A 170 34.39 3.65 -26.65
C ARG A 170 34.00 2.49 -27.58
N GLU A 171 33.37 2.77 -28.72
CA GLU A 171 32.94 1.76 -29.69
C GLU A 171 34.05 1.36 -30.68
N HIS A 172 35.31 1.66 -30.37
CA HIS A 172 36.49 1.14 -31.08
C HIS A 172 37.30 0.25 -30.12
N PHE A 173 37.19 -1.06 -30.30
CA PHE A 173 37.92 -2.06 -29.52
C PHE A 173 38.97 -2.73 -30.40
N SER A 174 40.25 -2.39 -30.23
CA SER A 174 41.35 -2.99 -30.97
C SER A 174 41.68 -4.38 -30.42
N THR A 175 41.70 -5.40 -31.28
CA THR A 175 41.98 -6.79 -30.90
C THR A 175 43.40 -7.24 -31.21
N ALA A 176 44.12 -6.53 -32.09
CA ALA A 176 45.54 -6.75 -32.35
C ALA A 176 46.23 -5.47 -32.87
N GLN A 177 47.50 -5.29 -32.51
CA GLN A 177 48.38 -4.22 -33.00
C GLN A 177 49.76 -4.78 -33.39
N ASP A 178 50.46 -4.11 -34.30
CA ASP A 178 51.86 -4.42 -34.59
C ASP A 178 52.83 -3.78 -33.57
N MET A 179 54.11 -4.14 -33.65
CA MET A 179 55.15 -3.62 -32.74
C MET A 179 55.44 -2.11 -32.91
N SER A 180 54.87 -1.46 -33.92
CA SER A 180 54.95 -0.02 -34.14
C SER A 180 53.70 0.72 -33.64
N GLY A 181 52.72 -0.01 -33.06
CA GLY A 181 51.49 0.54 -32.51
C GLY A 181 50.34 0.68 -33.52
N ASN A 182 50.46 0.13 -34.73
CA ASN A 182 49.37 0.18 -35.72
C ASN A 182 48.31 -0.87 -35.41
N VAL A 183 47.03 -0.49 -35.43
CA VAL A 183 45.88 -1.38 -35.20
C VAL A 183 45.65 -2.29 -36.42
N LEU A 184 45.72 -3.60 -36.21
CA LEU A 184 45.56 -4.64 -37.24
C LEU A 184 44.10 -5.11 -37.37
N THR A 185 43.39 -5.26 -36.24
CA THR A 185 41.98 -5.67 -36.20
C THR A 185 41.25 -4.95 -35.08
N SER A 186 39.99 -4.59 -35.31
CA SER A 186 39.16 -3.87 -34.36
C SER A 186 37.68 -4.24 -34.48
N PHE A 187 36.89 -3.87 -33.48
CA PHE A 187 35.44 -3.79 -33.60
C PHE A 187 35.02 -2.33 -33.60
N GLU A 188 34.28 -1.93 -34.63
CA GLU A 188 33.66 -0.62 -34.77
C GLU A 188 32.14 -0.80 -34.90
N PHE A 189 31.35 -0.17 -34.01
CA PHE A 189 29.89 -0.23 -34.05
C PHE A 189 29.31 -1.66 -34.09
N GLY A 190 29.94 -2.60 -33.38
CA GLY A 190 29.54 -4.01 -33.36
C GLY A 190 29.86 -4.79 -34.64
N ARG A 191 30.66 -4.23 -35.56
CA ARG A 191 31.19 -4.90 -36.74
C ARG A 191 32.67 -5.17 -36.57
N PHE A 192 33.10 -6.38 -36.91
CA PHE A 192 34.52 -6.74 -36.94
C PHE A 192 35.16 -6.12 -38.20
N ASP A 193 36.14 -5.25 -38.00
CA ASP A 193 36.91 -4.61 -39.06
C ASP A 193 38.41 -4.96 -38.93
N ALA A 194 39.11 -5.08 -40.06
CA ALA A 194 40.52 -5.45 -40.10
C ALA A 194 41.26 -4.50 -41.05
N PHE A 195 42.40 -3.96 -40.61
CA PHE A 195 43.21 -3.06 -41.41
C PHE A 195 43.66 -3.78 -42.69
N GLY A 196 43.18 -3.31 -43.85
CA GLY A 196 43.40 -3.94 -45.16
C GLY A 196 42.24 -4.81 -45.70
N ALA A 197 41.13 -4.95 -44.98
CA ALA A 197 40.00 -5.81 -45.35
C ALA A 197 38.78 -5.07 -45.96
N GLY A 198 38.94 -3.86 -46.51
CA GLY A 198 37.91 -3.30 -47.39
C GLY A 198 37.77 -4.11 -48.69
N ASN A 199 36.54 -4.48 -49.10
CA ASN A 199 36.11 -5.13 -50.36
C ASN A 199 36.90 -6.35 -50.94
N ARG A 200 38.10 -6.67 -50.45
CA ARG A 200 39.01 -7.70 -50.97
C ARG A 200 38.88 -9.01 -50.18
N LEU A 201 38.56 -8.98 -48.88
CA LEU A 201 38.38 -10.19 -48.07
C LEU A 201 37.10 -10.95 -48.47
N VAL A 202 35.98 -10.25 -48.61
CA VAL A 202 34.71 -10.83 -49.11
C VAL A 202 34.87 -11.36 -50.54
N LYS A 203 35.63 -10.66 -51.40
CA LYS A 203 35.96 -11.14 -52.76
C LYS A 203 36.88 -12.36 -52.74
N SER A 204 37.86 -12.42 -51.83
CA SER A 204 38.80 -13.53 -51.71
C SER A 204 38.14 -14.80 -51.16
N ILE A 205 37.25 -14.66 -50.17
CA ILE A 205 36.48 -15.77 -49.58
C ILE A 205 35.43 -16.29 -50.57
N ALA A 206 34.66 -15.41 -51.21
CA ALA A 206 33.70 -15.80 -52.25
C ALA A 206 34.37 -16.47 -53.46
N LYS A 207 35.57 -16.01 -53.84
CA LYS A 207 36.37 -16.59 -54.93
C LYS A 207 37.02 -17.93 -54.55
N LYS A 208 37.50 -18.09 -53.31
CA LYS A 208 38.06 -19.38 -52.82
C LYS A 208 36.98 -20.45 -52.61
N LEU A 209 35.77 -20.06 -52.21
CA LEU A 209 34.68 -20.99 -51.92
C LEU A 209 33.69 -21.19 -53.08
N ARG A 210 33.85 -20.47 -54.21
CA ARG A 210 32.97 -20.52 -55.41
C ARG A 210 31.48 -20.28 -55.12
N ILE A 211 31.16 -19.35 -54.22
CA ILE A 211 29.78 -18.99 -53.85
C ILE A 211 29.47 -17.54 -54.21
N THR A 212 28.24 -17.26 -54.67
CA THR A 212 27.78 -15.90 -55.03
C THR A 212 27.62 -15.05 -53.76
N GLN A 213 28.04 -13.78 -53.83
CA GLN A 213 28.13 -12.84 -52.70
C GLN A 213 26.79 -12.61 -51.94
N LYS A 214 25.64 -12.95 -52.56
CA LYS A 214 24.29 -12.88 -51.97
C LYS A 214 23.92 -14.04 -51.02
N MET A 215 24.79 -15.04 -50.83
CA MET A 215 24.46 -16.27 -50.07
C MET A 215 24.96 -16.30 -48.62
N LEU A 216 25.62 -15.25 -48.12
CA LEU A 216 26.02 -15.16 -46.71
C LEU A 216 24.85 -14.61 -45.89
N LYS A 217 24.11 -15.50 -45.22
CA LYS A 217 23.17 -15.10 -44.16
C LYS A 217 23.96 -14.83 -42.86
N PRO A 218 23.62 -13.78 -42.08
CA PRO A 218 24.18 -13.61 -40.74
C PRO A 218 23.83 -14.84 -39.88
N MET A 219 24.78 -15.32 -39.08
CA MET A 219 24.50 -16.36 -38.08
C MET A 219 23.43 -15.84 -37.12
N ARG A 220 22.26 -16.49 -37.11
CA ARG A 220 21.11 -16.12 -36.27
C ARG A 220 21.09 -16.84 -34.92
N ASP A 221 22.04 -17.71 -34.64
CA ASP A 221 22.12 -18.41 -33.38
C ASP A 221 23.43 -18.06 -32.66
N LEU A 222 23.33 -17.11 -31.74
CA LEU A 222 24.39 -16.73 -30.80
C LEU A 222 24.42 -17.64 -29.57
N GLY A 223 23.53 -18.66 -29.50
CA GLY A 223 23.44 -19.58 -28.37
C GLY A 223 24.78 -20.19 -28.04
N ASN A 224 25.57 -20.59 -29.05
CA ASN A 224 26.90 -21.19 -28.83
C ASN A 224 27.94 -20.56 -29.78
N LEU A 225 28.40 -19.35 -29.46
CA LEU A 225 29.45 -18.66 -30.21
C LEU A 225 30.80 -18.77 -29.49
N ILE A 226 31.77 -19.47 -30.08
CA ILE A 226 33.15 -19.48 -29.57
C ILE A 226 33.88 -18.26 -30.13
N ALA A 227 34.33 -17.35 -29.25
CA ALA A 227 35.04 -16.14 -29.66
C ALA A 227 36.57 -16.34 -29.69
N ILE A 228 37.14 -17.01 -28.69
CA ILE A 228 38.59 -17.22 -28.56
C ILE A 228 38.86 -18.61 -27.96
N LYS A 229 39.85 -19.31 -28.53
CA LYS A 229 40.44 -20.53 -27.96
C LYS A 229 41.93 -20.34 -27.66
N ASP A 230 42.47 -21.09 -26.70
CA ASP A 230 43.93 -21.21 -26.53
C ASP A 230 44.56 -22.17 -27.54
N MET A 231 45.90 -22.24 -27.54
CA MET A 231 46.67 -23.13 -28.41
C MET A 231 46.48 -24.62 -28.10
N SER A 232 45.78 -24.95 -27.01
CA SER A 232 45.35 -26.31 -26.66
C SER A 232 43.88 -26.56 -27.01
N ASP A 233 43.27 -25.65 -27.79
CA ASP A 233 41.88 -25.69 -28.28
C ASP A 233 40.80 -25.54 -27.19
N ASN A 234 41.16 -25.07 -25.98
CA ASN A 234 40.18 -24.75 -24.95
C ASN A 234 39.51 -23.39 -25.23
N VAL A 235 38.20 -23.27 -25.01
CA VAL A 235 37.49 -22.00 -25.13
C VAL A 235 37.86 -21.05 -23.99
N ILE A 236 38.44 -19.90 -24.32
CA ILE A 236 38.84 -18.85 -23.37
C ILE A 236 37.86 -17.68 -23.35
N LEU A 237 37.10 -17.45 -24.43
CA LEU A 237 36.02 -16.46 -24.47
C LEU A 237 34.95 -16.94 -25.45
N GLY A 238 33.68 -16.81 -25.11
CA GLY A 238 32.57 -17.16 -25.99
C GLY A 238 31.21 -16.86 -25.36
N PHE A 239 30.16 -17.30 -26.03
CA PHE A 239 28.80 -17.32 -25.55
C PHE A 239 28.32 -18.77 -25.54
N LYS A 240 27.73 -19.20 -24.44
CA LYS A 240 27.08 -20.50 -24.27
C LYS A 240 25.69 -20.26 -23.70
N ASP A 241 24.67 -20.81 -24.37
CA ASP A 241 23.25 -20.58 -24.11
C ASP A 241 22.90 -19.08 -23.97
N GLY A 242 23.56 -18.21 -24.74
CA GLY A 242 23.39 -16.75 -24.71
C GLY A 242 24.13 -16.02 -23.57
N MET A 243 24.84 -16.74 -22.70
CA MET A 243 25.65 -16.15 -21.62
C MET A 243 27.13 -16.04 -22.00
N LEU A 244 27.78 -14.93 -21.63
CA LEU A 244 29.22 -14.75 -21.81
C LEU A 244 30.00 -15.74 -20.91
N VAL A 245 30.84 -16.58 -21.52
CA VAL A 245 31.75 -17.51 -20.85
C VAL A 245 33.19 -17.11 -21.15
N ALA A 246 34.01 -16.91 -20.11
CA ALA A 246 35.42 -16.57 -20.29
C ALA A 246 36.34 -17.18 -19.22
N LYS A 247 37.52 -17.62 -19.63
CA LYS A 247 38.58 -18.16 -18.76
C LYS A 247 39.53 -17.02 -18.37
N GLY A 248 39.64 -16.73 -17.07
CA GLY A 248 40.61 -15.76 -16.54
C GLY A 248 40.17 -14.30 -16.53
N ILE A 249 38.87 -14.00 -16.36
CA ILE A 249 38.42 -12.62 -16.10
C ILE A 249 39.10 -12.12 -14.82
N HIS A 250 39.86 -11.02 -14.93
CA HIS A 250 40.56 -10.42 -13.80
C HIS A 250 39.52 -9.95 -12.75
N LYS A 251 39.75 -10.27 -11.47
CA LYS A 251 38.82 -9.94 -10.38
C LYS A 251 38.41 -8.46 -10.34
N ASP A 252 39.29 -7.56 -10.78
CA ASP A 252 39.02 -6.12 -10.81
C ASP A 252 38.07 -5.70 -11.94
N THR A 253 37.95 -6.51 -12.98
CA THR A 253 36.93 -6.34 -14.04
C THR A 253 35.55 -6.76 -13.55
N LEU A 254 35.49 -7.64 -12.54
CA LEU A 254 34.27 -8.05 -11.83
C LEU A 254 33.97 -7.14 -10.61
N LYS A 255 34.89 -6.24 -10.22
CA LYS A 255 34.66 -5.34 -9.07
C LYS A 255 33.54 -4.32 -9.28
N SER A 256 33.04 -4.16 -10.51
CA SER A 256 31.82 -3.40 -10.81
C SER A 256 30.62 -4.27 -11.16
N SER A 257 30.75 -5.59 -11.14
CA SER A 257 29.61 -6.49 -10.98
C SER A 257 29.24 -6.42 -9.50
N ALA A 258 28.54 -5.35 -9.09
CA ALA A 258 27.87 -5.38 -7.80
C ALA A 258 27.14 -6.72 -7.73
N ILE A 259 27.46 -7.57 -6.74
CA ILE A 259 26.67 -8.76 -6.49
C ILE A 259 25.25 -8.23 -6.31
N MET A 260 24.39 -8.50 -7.28
CA MET A 260 23.05 -7.96 -7.30
C MET A 260 22.32 -8.58 -6.12
N SER A 261 22.31 -7.85 -5.01
CA SER A 261 21.65 -8.25 -3.76
C SER A 261 20.14 -8.13 -3.88
N PHE A 262 19.67 -7.38 -4.89
CA PHE A 262 18.27 -7.28 -5.26
C PHE A 262 18.12 -6.86 -6.73
N THR A 263 17.05 -7.30 -7.37
CA THR A 263 16.61 -6.83 -8.69
C THR A 263 15.83 -5.50 -8.60
N ASP A 264 15.39 -4.93 -9.72
CA ASP A 264 14.80 -3.58 -9.79
C ASP A 264 13.26 -3.52 -9.65
N GLY A 265 12.59 -4.68 -9.60
CA GLY A 265 11.14 -4.78 -9.54
C GLY A 265 10.44 -4.69 -10.90
N SER A 266 11.17 -4.69 -12.01
CA SER A 266 10.60 -4.50 -13.36
C SER A 266 9.65 -5.62 -13.78
N SER A 267 9.83 -6.86 -13.30
CA SER A 267 8.91 -7.97 -13.57
C SER A 267 7.57 -7.84 -12.83
N LEU A 268 7.49 -6.97 -11.81
CA LEU A 268 6.28 -6.72 -11.02
C LEU A 268 5.34 -5.67 -11.64
N TRP A 269 5.51 -5.31 -12.92
CA TRP A 269 4.71 -4.28 -13.57
C TRP A 269 3.18 -4.49 -13.49
N PRO A 270 2.61 -5.73 -13.51
CA PRO A 270 1.16 -5.90 -13.41
C PRO A 270 0.66 -5.53 -12.01
N TYR A 271 1.36 -5.98 -10.97
CA TYR A 271 1.08 -5.63 -9.59
C TYR A 271 1.25 -4.13 -9.36
N ARG A 272 2.36 -3.53 -9.83
CA ARG A 272 2.61 -2.08 -9.74
C ARG A 272 1.54 -1.24 -10.45
N ALA A 273 1.00 -1.73 -11.57
CA ALA A 273 -0.14 -1.07 -12.23
C ALA A 273 -1.41 -1.14 -11.37
N LYS A 274 -1.62 -2.23 -10.62
CA LYS A 274 -2.75 -2.36 -9.68
C LYS A 274 -2.56 -1.47 -8.45
N VAL A 275 -1.35 -1.38 -7.90
CA VAL A 275 -0.98 -0.42 -6.85
C VAL A 275 -1.25 1.00 -7.32
N ALA A 276 -0.79 1.39 -8.52
CA ALA A 276 -1.04 2.72 -9.06
C ALA A 276 -2.54 3.03 -9.20
N LYS A 277 -3.37 2.03 -9.56
CA LYS A 277 -4.84 2.19 -9.57
C LYS A 277 -5.40 2.41 -8.16
N HIS A 278 -4.92 1.64 -7.18
CA HIS A 278 -5.30 1.83 -5.78
C HIS A 278 -4.96 3.24 -5.29
N ASP A 279 -3.75 3.73 -5.58
CA ASP A 279 -3.25 5.04 -5.13
C ASP A 279 -4.04 6.22 -5.72
N ILE A 280 -4.60 6.08 -6.93
CA ILE A 280 -5.50 7.08 -7.54
C ILE A 280 -6.97 6.91 -7.11
N GLY A 281 -7.25 6.06 -6.11
CA GLY A 281 -8.57 5.89 -5.51
C GLY A 281 -9.42 4.77 -6.11
N SER A 282 -8.84 3.80 -6.82
CA SER A 282 -9.58 2.61 -7.25
C SER A 282 -9.83 1.66 -6.07
N ASN A 283 -11.09 1.28 -5.86
CA ASN A 283 -11.53 0.32 -4.85
C ASN A 283 -11.15 -1.12 -5.27
N GLN A 284 -9.89 -1.51 -5.05
CA GLN A 284 -9.39 -2.84 -5.35
C GLN A 284 -8.62 -3.42 -4.17
N ASN A 285 -8.67 -4.73 -4.03
CA ASN A 285 -7.83 -5.46 -3.10
C ASN A 285 -6.48 -5.82 -3.75
N LEU A 286 -5.37 -5.43 -3.12
CA LEU A 286 -4.01 -5.84 -3.47
C LEU A 286 -3.71 -7.17 -2.77
N ARG A 287 -3.56 -8.24 -3.55
CA ARG A 287 -3.49 -9.62 -3.05
C ARG A 287 -2.07 -10.12 -3.11
N ILE A 288 -1.43 -10.27 -1.94
CA ILE A 288 -0.05 -10.73 -1.81
C ILE A 288 -0.07 -12.09 -1.12
N ILE A 289 0.61 -13.09 -1.67
CA ILE A 289 0.74 -14.41 -1.04
C ILE A 289 2.19 -14.66 -0.62
N THR A 290 2.41 -15.25 0.55
CA THR A 290 3.74 -15.64 1.02
C THR A 290 3.82 -17.16 1.12
N VAL A 291 4.86 -17.76 0.53
CA VAL A 291 4.99 -19.21 0.36
C VAL A 291 6.36 -19.66 0.83
N GLY A 292 6.45 -20.77 1.55
CA GLY A 292 7.74 -21.22 2.01
C GLY A 292 7.74 -22.32 3.04
N ASP A 293 8.85 -22.39 3.76
CA ASP A 293 9.01 -23.32 4.88
C ASP A 293 8.53 -22.69 6.21
N SER A 294 9.18 -23.03 7.33
CA SER A 294 8.87 -22.45 8.65
C SER A 294 9.00 -20.93 8.68
N TRP A 295 9.78 -20.33 7.78
CA TRP A 295 9.89 -18.88 7.67
C TRP A 295 8.59 -18.22 7.24
N MET A 296 7.73 -18.96 6.53
CA MET A 296 6.42 -18.50 6.06
C MET A 296 5.26 -19.22 6.77
N GLU A 297 5.52 -20.26 7.57
CA GLU A 297 4.53 -20.77 8.53
C GLU A 297 4.49 -19.88 9.77
N TRP A 298 5.64 -19.58 10.36
CA TRP A 298 5.72 -18.76 11.56
C TRP A 298 5.39 -17.32 11.23
N LYS A 299 4.75 -16.64 12.18
CA LYS A 299 4.15 -15.33 11.87
C LYS A 299 5.16 -14.19 11.74
N SER A 300 6.34 -14.23 12.37
CA SER A 300 7.17 -13.02 12.53
C SER A 300 7.46 -12.28 11.23
N ILE A 301 7.90 -12.98 10.17
CA ILE A 301 8.21 -12.36 8.87
C ILE A 301 6.92 -11.90 8.17
N SER A 302 5.94 -12.79 8.03
CA SER A 302 4.67 -12.45 7.37
C SER A 302 3.89 -11.36 8.10
N GLN A 303 3.94 -11.29 9.43
CA GLN A 303 3.31 -10.25 10.24
C GLN A 303 4.01 -8.91 10.06
N ALA A 304 5.35 -8.89 10.00
CA ALA A 304 6.09 -7.67 9.68
C ALA A 304 5.74 -7.14 8.29
N ILE A 305 5.65 -8.02 7.28
CA ILE A 305 5.18 -7.65 5.94
C ILE A 305 3.75 -7.13 5.99
N ALA A 306 2.84 -7.86 6.65
CA ALA A 306 1.42 -7.49 6.79
C ALA A 306 1.27 -6.09 7.42
N ASN A 307 1.97 -5.82 8.53
CA ASN A 307 1.93 -4.52 9.20
C ASN A 307 2.33 -3.37 8.25
N LEU A 308 3.41 -3.55 7.48
CA LEU A 308 3.90 -2.54 6.54
C LEU A 308 2.91 -2.29 5.40
N ILE A 309 2.41 -3.35 4.76
CA ILE A 309 1.48 -3.20 3.62
C ILE A 309 0.11 -2.68 4.09
N TYR A 310 -0.36 -3.07 5.27
CA TYR A 310 -1.62 -2.56 5.82
C TYR A 310 -1.49 -1.10 6.23
N SER A 311 -0.34 -0.68 6.76
CA SER A 311 -0.08 0.73 7.04
C SER A 311 -0.07 1.58 5.76
N LYS A 312 0.35 1.00 4.63
CA LYS A 312 0.45 1.71 3.34
C LYS A 312 -0.87 1.74 2.58
N TYR A 313 -1.61 0.62 2.57
CA TYR A 313 -2.75 0.41 1.69
C TYR A 313 -4.08 0.17 2.42
N GLY A 314 -4.06 0.10 3.75
CA GLY A 314 -5.19 -0.38 4.54
C GLY A 314 -5.28 -1.92 4.55
N ARG A 315 -5.88 -2.49 5.59
CA ARG A 315 -6.06 -3.95 5.72
C ARG A 315 -7.25 -4.41 4.89
N GLY A 316 -6.98 -5.17 3.84
CA GLY A 316 -7.96 -5.78 2.94
C GLY A 316 -8.51 -7.12 3.39
N GLY A 317 -8.25 -7.52 4.64
CA GLY A 317 -8.68 -8.78 5.24
C GLY A 317 -7.50 -9.55 5.85
N ASP A 318 -7.81 -10.68 6.48
CA ASP A 318 -6.82 -11.58 7.07
C ASP A 318 -6.23 -12.62 6.13
N GLY A 319 -6.76 -12.69 4.91
CA GLY A 319 -6.24 -13.56 3.87
C GLY A 319 -6.38 -15.02 4.26
N TRP A 320 -5.31 -15.80 4.13
CA TRP A 320 -5.32 -17.23 4.38
C TRP A 320 -5.17 -17.55 5.87
N VAL A 321 -6.15 -18.24 6.44
CA VAL A 321 -6.09 -18.78 7.79
C VAL A 321 -5.83 -20.28 7.71
N SER A 322 -4.59 -20.65 8.01
CA SER A 322 -4.14 -22.04 8.16
C SER A 322 -4.58 -22.63 9.51
N PHE A 323 -4.36 -23.93 9.71
CA PHE A 323 -4.81 -24.68 10.89
C PHE A 323 -3.96 -24.51 12.15
N ASN A 324 -2.85 -23.75 12.08
CA ASN A 324 -1.91 -23.53 13.19
C ASN A 324 -1.33 -24.84 13.76
N ILE A 325 -0.90 -25.76 12.88
CA ILE A 325 -0.45 -27.11 13.24
C ILE A 325 0.80 -27.07 14.12
N ASP A 326 1.88 -26.39 13.69
CA ASP A 326 3.12 -26.33 14.48
C ASP A 326 3.09 -25.28 15.59
N GLY A 327 2.09 -24.40 15.58
CA GLY A 327 1.92 -23.37 16.61
C GLY A 327 1.33 -23.91 17.92
N GLY A 328 0.53 -24.99 17.84
CA GLY A 328 -0.16 -25.55 19.00
C GLY A 328 -1.01 -24.53 19.78
N THR A 329 -1.13 -24.70 21.09
CA THR A 329 -1.87 -23.78 21.98
C THR A 329 -1.01 -22.66 22.57
N GLU A 330 0.32 -22.77 22.51
CA GLU A 330 1.27 -21.87 23.17
C GLU A 330 1.84 -20.80 22.23
N THR A 331 1.98 -21.10 20.94
CA THR A 331 2.53 -20.20 19.92
C THR A 331 1.56 -20.03 18.76
N ASN A 332 0.70 -19.01 18.83
CA ASN A 332 -0.20 -18.72 17.73
C ASN A 332 0.57 -18.17 16.50
N ASN A 333 0.67 -18.97 15.44
CA ASN A 333 1.33 -18.65 14.16
C ASN A 333 0.37 -18.04 13.12
N CYS A 334 -0.89 -17.83 13.45
CA CYS A 334 -1.80 -17.07 12.59
C CYS A 334 -1.43 -15.57 12.59
N LEU A 335 -1.76 -14.90 11.48
CA LEU A 335 -1.59 -13.44 11.37
C LEU A 335 -2.63 -12.69 12.20
N ASN A 336 -2.31 -11.45 12.53
CA ASN A 336 -3.22 -10.43 13.06
C ASN A 336 -3.98 -10.85 14.31
N ASN A 337 -3.36 -11.69 15.14
CA ASN A 337 -3.95 -12.28 16.36
C ASN A 337 -5.19 -13.14 16.12
N VAL A 338 -5.48 -13.54 14.87
CA VAL A 338 -6.49 -14.56 14.58
C VAL A 338 -6.12 -15.82 15.36
N SER A 339 -7.10 -16.47 15.98
CA SER A 339 -6.88 -17.76 16.66
C SER A 339 -7.68 -18.85 15.97
N ILE A 340 -7.13 -20.06 15.93
CA ILE A 340 -7.83 -21.25 15.46
C ILE A 340 -7.57 -22.41 16.42
N VAL A 341 -8.63 -23.16 16.72
CA VAL A 341 -8.56 -24.38 17.53
C VAL A 341 -9.42 -25.44 16.86
N HIS A 342 -8.93 -26.67 16.79
CA HIS A 342 -9.68 -27.80 16.27
C HIS A 342 -9.52 -29.03 17.18
N ASN A 343 -10.56 -29.84 17.27
CA ASN A 343 -10.58 -31.07 18.06
C ASN A 343 -11.29 -32.19 17.29
N GLY A 344 -10.77 -33.42 17.40
CA GLY A 344 -11.35 -34.59 16.73
C GLY A 344 -11.08 -34.69 15.22
N PHE A 345 -10.13 -33.91 14.70
CA PHE A 345 -9.62 -34.01 13.32
C PHE A 345 -8.26 -34.68 13.28
N THR A 346 -8.04 -35.51 12.27
CA THR A 346 -6.71 -36.01 11.86
C THR A 346 -6.06 -35.00 10.94
N VAL A 347 -4.82 -34.63 11.26
CA VAL A 347 -4.00 -33.71 10.46
C VAL A 347 -3.21 -34.50 9.43
N TYR A 348 -3.25 -34.07 8.18
CA TYR A 348 -2.20 -34.34 7.21
C TYR A 348 -1.28 -33.13 7.11
N ASP A 349 0.02 -33.40 7.09
CA ASP A 349 1.06 -32.40 6.92
C ASP A 349 2.12 -32.95 5.96
N ALA A 350 2.35 -32.22 4.86
CA ALA A 350 3.31 -32.54 3.83
C ALA A 350 4.77 -32.60 4.35
N SER A 351 5.10 -31.90 5.44
CA SER A 351 6.44 -31.89 6.03
C SER A 351 6.88 -33.28 6.54
N ASN A 352 5.92 -34.15 6.84
CA ASN A 352 6.15 -35.52 7.27
C ASN A 352 6.73 -36.43 6.17
N GLY A 353 6.87 -35.93 4.94
CA GLY A 353 7.58 -36.62 3.87
C GLY A 353 6.79 -37.76 3.22
N SER A 354 5.46 -37.70 3.29
CA SER A 354 4.56 -38.68 2.68
C SER A 354 3.51 -38.00 1.82
N ALA A 355 3.14 -38.62 0.70
CA ALA A 355 2.08 -38.10 -0.17
C ALA A 355 0.72 -38.06 0.56
N PRO A 356 -0.16 -37.09 0.23
CA PRO A 356 -1.49 -37.06 0.81
C PRO A 356 -2.34 -38.20 0.26
N ASN A 357 -3.49 -38.43 0.90
CA ASN A 357 -4.54 -39.27 0.33
C ASN A 357 -4.84 -38.78 -1.10
N SER A 358 -4.87 -39.69 -2.08
CA SER A 358 -4.99 -39.34 -3.51
C SER A 358 -6.32 -38.68 -3.88
N ASP A 359 -7.39 -39.01 -3.16
CA ASP A 359 -8.72 -38.47 -3.40
C ASP A 359 -8.87 -37.09 -2.76
N ILE A 360 -8.37 -36.93 -1.53
CA ILE A 360 -8.52 -35.70 -0.74
C ILE A 360 -7.40 -34.69 -1.12
N GLY A 361 -6.14 -35.09 -0.99
CA GLY A 361 -5.00 -34.20 -1.16
C GLY A 361 -4.78 -33.26 0.02
N CYS A 362 -4.11 -32.14 -0.24
CA CYS A 362 -3.90 -31.06 0.73
C CYS A 362 -4.16 -29.68 0.14
N SER A 363 -4.05 -28.64 0.96
CA SER A 363 -4.07 -27.23 0.58
C SER A 363 -2.72 -26.75 0.03
N HIS A 364 -2.68 -25.51 -0.45
CA HIS A 364 -1.45 -24.89 -0.98
C HIS A 364 -0.38 -24.60 0.10
N ASP A 365 -0.74 -24.65 1.39
CA ASP A 365 0.19 -24.64 2.53
C ASP A 365 0.46 -26.06 3.07
N GLY A 366 0.12 -27.10 2.31
CA GLY A 366 0.54 -28.48 2.58
C GLY A 366 -0.22 -29.20 3.70
N PHE A 367 -1.30 -28.60 4.23
CA PHE A 367 -2.11 -29.19 5.30
C PHE A 367 -3.46 -29.72 4.82
N SER A 368 -4.06 -30.63 5.59
CA SER A 368 -5.51 -30.84 5.56
C SER A 368 -5.98 -31.42 6.87
N LEU A 369 -7.25 -31.14 7.22
CA LEU A 369 -7.92 -31.78 8.35
C LEU A 369 -8.96 -32.76 7.83
N THR A 370 -9.01 -33.95 8.40
CA THR A 370 -10.01 -34.98 8.07
C THR A 370 -10.69 -35.52 9.32
N SER A 371 -11.97 -35.87 9.26
CA SER A 371 -12.65 -36.55 10.36
C SER A 371 -13.84 -37.38 9.88
N ALA A 372 -13.92 -38.61 10.37
CA ALA A 372 -15.12 -39.45 10.32
C ALA A 372 -15.95 -39.35 11.62
N ASN A 373 -15.53 -38.53 12.59
CA ASN A 373 -16.22 -38.36 13.86
C ASN A 373 -17.49 -37.52 13.67
N GLN A 374 -18.52 -37.77 14.48
CA GLN A 374 -19.75 -36.98 14.57
C GLN A 374 -19.61 -35.74 15.46
N PHE A 375 -18.52 -35.60 16.22
CA PHE A 375 -18.36 -34.55 17.22
C PHE A 375 -17.03 -33.77 17.08
N ALA A 376 -16.41 -33.80 15.90
CA ALA A 376 -15.25 -32.96 15.64
C ALA A 376 -15.69 -31.49 15.61
N THR A 377 -14.83 -30.59 16.08
CA THR A 377 -15.11 -29.15 16.17
C THR A 377 -13.92 -28.33 15.71
N LEU A 378 -14.19 -27.15 15.15
CA LEU A 378 -13.19 -26.15 14.80
C LEU A 378 -13.75 -24.76 15.09
N GLN A 379 -12.93 -23.87 15.64
CA GLN A 379 -13.30 -22.49 15.90
C GLN A 379 -12.18 -21.54 15.48
N ILE A 380 -12.57 -20.49 14.75
CA ILE A 380 -11.72 -19.35 14.40
C ILE A 380 -12.27 -18.12 15.14
N ASN A 381 -11.41 -17.30 15.75
CA ASN A 381 -11.80 -16.03 16.35
C ASN A 381 -10.91 -14.88 15.87
N GLY A 382 -11.48 -13.67 15.83
CA GLY A 382 -10.75 -12.43 15.55
C GLY A 382 -10.47 -12.21 14.07
N VAL A 383 -11.19 -12.89 13.17
CA VAL A 383 -10.93 -12.81 11.73
C VAL A 383 -11.64 -11.59 11.13
N ASN A 384 -10.87 -10.69 10.53
CA ASN A 384 -11.34 -9.42 10.01
C ASN A 384 -11.61 -9.51 8.50
N CYS A 385 -12.87 -9.47 8.09
CA CYS A 385 -13.28 -9.67 6.69
C CYS A 385 -14.73 -9.26 6.42
N ASN A 386 -15.09 -9.07 5.14
CA ASN A 386 -16.50 -8.99 4.70
C ASN A 386 -16.98 -10.28 4.02
N THR A 387 -16.04 -11.12 3.58
CA THR A 387 -16.30 -12.45 3.05
C THR A 387 -15.39 -13.44 3.75
N LEU A 388 -15.98 -14.49 4.31
CA LEU A 388 -15.26 -15.63 4.86
C LEU A 388 -15.55 -16.87 4.03
N ARG A 389 -14.50 -17.58 3.63
CA ARG A 389 -14.59 -18.79 2.82
C ARG A 389 -14.12 -20.01 3.60
N ILE A 390 -14.89 -21.09 3.51
CA ILE A 390 -14.51 -22.42 3.99
C ILE A 390 -14.11 -23.27 2.79
N ASN A 391 -12.85 -23.73 2.70
CA ASN A 391 -12.39 -24.63 1.65
C ASN A 391 -12.45 -26.08 2.12
N TYR A 392 -13.09 -26.95 1.35
CA TYR A 392 -13.40 -28.32 1.76
C TYR A 392 -13.33 -29.33 0.60
N TYR A 393 -13.24 -30.61 0.95
CA TYR A 393 -13.34 -31.71 0.00
C TYR A 393 -14.81 -32.13 -0.17
N ASP A 394 -15.31 -32.15 -1.40
CA ASP A 394 -16.67 -32.59 -1.70
C ASP A 394 -16.77 -34.12 -1.81
N GLY A 395 -16.59 -34.77 -0.65
CA GLY A 395 -16.79 -36.20 -0.44
C GLY A 395 -18.20 -36.53 0.03
N ASP A 396 -18.34 -37.55 0.88
CA ASP A 396 -19.59 -38.01 1.49
C ASP A 396 -19.84 -37.46 2.91
N GLY A 397 -18.91 -36.66 3.44
CA GLY A 397 -19.00 -36.06 4.77
C GLY A 397 -19.99 -34.90 4.83
N THR A 398 -20.49 -34.64 6.04
CA THR A 398 -21.32 -33.46 6.35
C THR A 398 -20.72 -32.69 7.51
N PHE A 399 -20.62 -31.37 7.39
CA PHE A 399 -20.26 -30.48 8.50
C PHE A 399 -21.23 -29.32 8.59
N ASN A 400 -21.32 -28.70 9.76
CA ASN A 400 -22.16 -27.54 10.00
C ASN A 400 -21.28 -26.34 10.38
N TYR A 401 -21.67 -25.14 9.95
CA TYR A 401 -20.99 -23.92 10.36
C TYR A 401 -21.96 -22.86 10.91
N ARG A 402 -21.43 -21.91 11.66
CA ARG A 402 -22.10 -20.66 12.05
C ARG A 402 -21.08 -19.55 12.27
N VAL A 403 -21.50 -18.31 12.08
CA VAL A 403 -20.67 -17.10 12.25
C VAL A 403 -21.18 -16.29 13.43
N ASP A 404 -20.26 -15.72 14.22
CA ASP A 404 -20.52 -14.83 15.37
C ASP A 404 -21.40 -15.41 16.49
N GLY A 405 -21.51 -16.74 16.54
CA GLY A 405 -22.26 -17.45 17.57
C GLY A 405 -23.77 -17.23 17.56
N ALA A 406 -24.28 -16.38 16.67
CA ALA A 406 -25.69 -16.09 16.47
C ALA A 406 -26.28 -16.93 15.31
N GLY A 407 -27.60 -17.14 15.34
CA GLY A 407 -28.33 -17.85 14.29
C GLY A 407 -28.23 -19.38 14.34
N ASP A 408 -28.90 -20.01 13.37
CA ASP A 408 -28.93 -21.46 13.21
C ASP A 408 -27.66 -21.99 12.55
N TRP A 409 -27.34 -23.24 12.83
CA TRP A 409 -26.27 -23.95 12.14
C TRP A 409 -26.63 -24.19 10.68
N VAL A 410 -25.71 -23.88 9.78
CA VAL A 410 -25.85 -24.14 8.34
C VAL A 410 -25.12 -25.43 7.99
N ALA A 411 -25.84 -26.42 7.48
CA ALA A 411 -25.27 -27.68 7.05
C ALA A 411 -24.64 -27.56 5.65
N VAL A 412 -23.45 -28.15 5.50
CA VAL A 412 -22.75 -28.38 4.23
C VAL A 412 -22.64 -29.88 4.05
N VAL A 413 -23.48 -30.40 3.16
CA VAL A 413 -23.54 -31.83 2.82
C VAL A 413 -22.68 -32.06 1.59
N GLY A 414 -21.69 -32.95 1.70
CA GLY A 414 -20.84 -33.33 0.57
C GLY A 414 -21.65 -33.97 -0.56
N GLY A 415 -21.42 -33.49 -1.78
CA GLY A 415 -22.05 -34.01 -2.99
C GLY A 415 -21.34 -35.22 -3.60
N ASN A 416 -20.24 -35.69 -2.98
CA ASN A 416 -19.39 -36.77 -3.44
C ASN A 416 -18.84 -36.58 -4.86
N THR A 417 -18.59 -35.34 -5.29
CA THR A 417 -17.93 -35.09 -6.60
C THR A 417 -16.45 -35.39 -6.58
N LYS A 418 -15.87 -35.65 -5.39
CA LYS A 418 -14.45 -35.94 -5.18
C LYS A 418 -13.52 -34.81 -5.66
N THR A 419 -13.98 -33.57 -5.53
CA THR A 419 -13.21 -32.38 -5.90
C THR A 419 -13.11 -31.41 -4.73
N LYS A 420 -12.16 -30.47 -4.80
CA LYS A 420 -12.08 -29.37 -3.85
C LYS A 420 -13.17 -28.34 -4.17
N LYS A 421 -13.89 -27.89 -3.16
CA LYS A 421 -14.98 -26.90 -3.23
C LYS A 421 -14.85 -25.89 -2.10
N PHE A 422 -15.70 -24.87 -2.15
CA PHE A 422 -15.77 -23.84 -1.14
C PHE A 422 -17.20 -23.44 -0.82
N VAL A 423 -17.40 -22.90 0.38
CA VAL A 423 -18.61 -22.15 0.77
C VAL A 423 -18.21 -20.73 1.08
N ASP A 424 -18.84 -19.76 0.42
CA ASP A 424 -18.67 -18.33 0.71
C ASP A 424 -19.74 -17.84 1.66
N ILE A 425 -19.30 -17.15 2.71
CA ILE A 425 -20.14 -16.42 3.65
C ILE A 425 -19.89 -14.94 3.36
N THR A 426 -20.79 -14.32 2.60
CA THR A 426 -20.65 -12.94 2.11
C THR A 426 -21.52 -11.97 2.90
N GLY A 427 -21.24 -10.67 2.75
CA GLY A 427 -22.05 -9.61 3.35
C GLY A 427 -21.86 -9.44 4.85
N LEU A 428 -20.75 -9.96 5.39
CA LEU A 428 -20.38 -9.72 6.78
C LEU A 428 -20.07 -8.23 6.98
N SER A 429 -20.51 -7.70 8.11
CA SER A 429 -20.23 -6.31 8.50
C SER A 429 -18.74 -6.04 8.55
N ASP A 430 -18.31 -4.79 8.40
CA ASP A 430 -16.90 -4.48 8.62
C ASP A 430 -16.53 -4.69 10.10
N GLY A 431 -15.55 -5.56 10.37
CA GLY A 431 -15.17 -5.89 11.73
C GLY A 431 -14.50 -7.26 11.85
N GLU A 432 -14.26 -7.65 13.09
CA GLU A 432 -13.80 -9.00 13.44
C GLU A 432 -15.00 -9.94 13.60
N HIS A 433 -14.81 -11.17 13.15
CA HIS A 433 -15.79 -12.24 13.20
C HIS A 433 -15.24 -13.49 13.88
N SER A 434 -16.15 -14.41 14.21
CA SER A 434 -15.79 -15.77 14.61
C SER A 434 -16.50 -16.79 13.73
N LEU A 435 -15.82 -17.87 13.38
CA LEU A 435 -16.39 -19.02 12.68
C LEU A 435 -16.37 -20.22 13.62
N ARG A 436 -17.48 -20.96 13.72
CA ARG A 436 -17.52 -22.26 14.36
C ARG A 436 -17.96 -23.32 13.37
N ILE A 437 -17.30 -24.48 13.41
CA ILE A 437 -17.62 -25.68 12.64
C ILE A 437 -17.82 -26.86 13.61
N ASN A 438 -18.80 -27.72 13.32
CA ASN A 438 -18.93 -29.03 13.94
C ASN A 438 -19.29 -30.10 12.90
N THR A 439 -19.11 -31.38 13.23
CA THR A 439 -19.47 -32.51 12.37
C THR A 439 -20.71 -33.27 12.85
N ASN A 440 -21.60 -32.62 13.60
CA ASN A 440 -22.82 -33.26 14.10
C ASN A 440 -23.67 -33.81 12.95
N GLY A 441 -24.04 -35.08 13.04
CA GLY A 441 -24.80 -35.78 12.00
C GLY A 441 -23.96 -36.31 10.83
N ASN A 442 -22.63 -36.18 10.88
CA ASN A 442 -21.74 -36.73 9.85
C ASN A 442 -21.78 -38.27 9.81
N THR A 443 -21.98 -38.85 8.63
CA THR A 443 -21.90 -40.30 8.40
C THR A 443 -20.77 -40.70 7.46
N GLY A 444 -20.05 -39.72 6.90
CA GLY A 444 -18.94 -39.92 5.95
C GLY A 444 -17.63 -39.32 6.48
N THR A 445 -16.78 -38.86 5.58
CA THR A 445 -15.52 -38.19 5.94
C THR A 445 -15.56 -36.71 5.59
N VAL A 446 -15.52 -35.85 6.60
CA VAL A 446 -15.33 -34.40 6.43
C VAL A 446 -13.86 -34.13 6.18
N SER A 447 -13.53 -33.32 5.17
CA SER A 447 -12.16 -32.82 4.99
C SER A 447 -12.13 -31.32 4.70
N LEU A 448 -11.24 -30.60 5.39
CA LEU A 448 -11.07 -29.14 5.30
C LEU A 448 -9.64 -28.80 4.85
N TYR A 449 -9.51 -27.72 4.08
CA TYR A 449 -8.22 -27.26 3.53
C TYR A 449 -7.73 -25.93 4.12
N GLY A 450 -8.61 -25.13 4.73
CA GLY A 450 -8.27 -23.82 5.28
C GLY A 450 -9.31 -22.78 4.91
N PHE A 451 -9.04 -21.53 5.24
CA PHE A 451 -10.03 -20.45 5.13
C PHE A 451 -9.47 -19.21 4.45
N ASN A 452 -10.32 -18.48 3.74
CA ASN A 452 -9.99 -17.15 3.23
C ASN A 452 -10.85 -16.09 3.92
N ALA A 453 -10.24 -14.96 4.23
CA ALA A 453 -10.86 -13.84 4.93
C ALA A 453 -10.56 -12.54 4.19
N ASP A 454 -11.51 -12.09 3.38
CA ASP A 454 -11.29 -11.03 2.40
C ASP A 454 -12.23 -9.84 2.59
N LYS A 455 -11.72 -8.65 2.24
CA LYS A 455 -12.47 -7.41 2.01
C LYS A 455 -12.30 -6.97 0.56
N PRO A 456 -13.22 -6.17 0.02
CA PRO A 456 -13.13 -5.71 -1.36
C PRO A 456 -11.97 -4.74 -1.64
N ILE A 457 -11.45 -4.04 -0.62
CA ILE A 457 -10.48 -2.92 -0.76
C ILE A 457 -9.38 -3.07 0.29
N GLY A 458 -8.16 -2.63 -0.04
CA GLY A 458 -6.99 -2.64 0.82
C GLY A 458 -5.95 -3.66 0.37
N ALA A 459 -4.96 -3.98 1.19
CA ALA A 459 -4.02 -5.07 0.93
C ALA A 459 -4.33 -6.29 1.79
N THR A 460 -4.31 -7.48 1.19
CA THR A 460 -4.45 -8.77 1.88
C THR A 460 -3.18 -9.58 1.73
N LEU A 461 -2.69 -10.11 2.86
CA LEU A 461 -1.58 -11.07 2.88
C LEU A 461 -2.12 -12.48 3.12
N TYR A 462 -1.91 -13.38 2.17
CA TYR A 462 -2.21 -14.81 2.30
C TYR A 462 -0.95 -15.53 2.75
N LYS A 463 -0.90 -15.98 4.01
CA LYS A 463 0.29 -16.63 4.58
C LYS A 463 0.23 -18.15 4.43
N CYS A 464 1.07 -18.68 3.55
CA CYS A 464 1.00 -20.04 3.03
C CYS A 464 2.34 -20.78 3.15
N GLY A 465 2.87 -20.92 4.36
CA GLY A 465 4.08 -21.71 4.62
C GLY A 465 3.82 -22.95 5.47
N ASN A 466 4.77 -23.88 5.41
CA ASN A 466 4.72 -25.17 6.10
C ASN A 466 6.12 -25.55 6.63
N GLY A 467 6.21 -25.73 7.94
CA GLY A 467 7.42 -25.95 8.71
C GLY A 467 8.19 -27.18 8.26
N GLY A 468 9.52 -27.07 8.23
CA GLY A 468 10.37 -28.21 7.91
C GLY A 468 10.39 -28.65 6.44
N MET A 469 9.54 -28.09 5.57
CA MET A 469 9.52 -28.37 4.13
C MET A 469 10.85 -28.02 3.46
N THR A 470 11.30 -28.91 2.58
CA THR A 470 12.35 -28.67 1.57
C THR A 470 11.71 -28.52 0.19
N THR A 471 12.38 -27.94 -0.80
CA THR A 471 11.77 -27.79 -2.13
C THR A 471 11.37 -29.12 -2.79
N PRO A 472 12.05 -30.28 -2.60
CA PRO A 472 11.56 -31.55 -3.15
C PRO A 472 10.25 -32.05 -2.52
N MET A 473 9.99 -31.70 -1.25
CA MET A 473 8.75 -32.09 -0.56
C MET A 473 7.54 -31.34 -1.10
N TYR A 474 7.73 -30.19 -1.76
CA TYR A 474 6.64 -29.47 -2.41
C TYR A 474 5.95 -30.29 -3.49
N SER A 475 6.57 -31.35 -4.03
CA SER A 475 5.92 -32.29 -4.96
C SER A 475 4.57 -32.84 -4.45
N TYR A 476 4.35 -32.91 -3.13
CA TYR A 476 3.08 -33.30 -2.52
C TYR A 476 2.01 -32.20 -2.54
N VAL A 477 2.42 -30.95 -2.73
CA VAL A 477 1.59 -29.74 -2.67
C VAL A 477 1.30 -29.17 -4.06
N LEU A 478 2.30 -29.24 -4.97
CA LEU A 478 2.26 -28.64 -6.30
C LEU A 478 0.97 -28.93 -7.10
N PRO A 479 0.41 -30.16 -7.12
CA PRO A 479 -0.81 -30.46 -7.88
C PRO A 479 -2.06 -29.75 -7.36
N HIS A 480 -2.03 -29.22 -6.13
CA HIS A 480 -3.18 -28.64 -5.46
C HIS A 480 -3.19 -27.11 -5.50
N ILE A 481 -2.04 -26.47 -5.71
CA ILE A 481 -1.88 -25.01 -5.76
C ILE A 481 -2.83 -24.34 -6.78
N PRO A 482 -3.00 -24.83 -8.03
CA PRO A 482 -3.80 -24.11 -9.04
C PRO A 482 -5.24 -23.85 -8.59
N HIS A 483 -5.87 -24.79 -7.88
CA HIS A 483 -7.24 -24.65 -7.37
C HIS A 483 -7.40 -23.43 -6.46
N PHE A 484 -6.45 -23.21 -5.55
CA PHE A 484 -6.53 -22.10 -4.61
C PHE A 484 -6.09 -20.78 -5.24
N VAL A 485 -5.07 -20.82 -6.10
CA VAL A 485 -4.60 -19.64 -6.85
C VAL A 485 -5.68 -19.11 -7.79
N GLU A 486 -6.51 -19.97 -8.38
CA GLU A 486 -7.65 -19.55 -9.21
C GLU A 486 -8.62 -18.64 -8.45
N TYR A 487 -8.87 -18.95 -7.18
CA TYR A 487 -9.73 -18.11 -6.35
C TYR A 487 -9.01 -16.90 -5.75
N ILE A 488 -7.89 -17.15 -5.07
CA ILE A 488 -7.12 -16.10 -4.40
C ILE A 488 -6.71 -15.06 -5.45
N ASN A 489 -6.41 -15.50 -6.68
CA ASN A 489 -5.92 -14.66 -7.77
C ASN A 489 -4.86 -13.65 -7.27
N PRO A 490 -3.77 -14.13 -6.66
CA PRO A 490 -2.75 -13.26 -6.09
C PRO A 490 -2.10 -12.42 -7.20
N ASP A 491 -1.76 -11.18 -6.87
CA ASP A 491 -1.05 -10.28 -7.78
C ASP A 491 0.46 -10.53 -7.74
N VAL A 492 0.97 -10.92 -6.57
CA VAL A 492 2.38 -11.22 -6.34
C VAL A 492 2.53 -12.33 -5.30
N ALA A 493 3.48 -13.23 -5.52
CA ALA A 493 3.94 -14.21 -4.54
C ALA A 493 5.35 -13.91 -4.05
N ILE A 494 5.54 -13.92 -2.73
CA ILE A 494 6.85 -13.90 -2.08
C ILE A 494 7.19 -15.33 -1.67
N ILE A 495 8.30 -15.85 -2.18
CA ILE A 495 8.73 -17.23 -1.90
C ILE A 495 10.02 -17.18 -1.08
N ILE A 496 9.98 -17.75 0.13
CA ILE A 496 11.14 -17.92 1.00
C ILE A 496 11.27 -19.40 1.38
N ILE A 497 12.21 -20.09 0.77
CA ILE A 497 12.54 -21.48 1.08
C ILE A 497 14.02 -21.74 0.82
N GLY A 498 14.62 -22.61 1.61
CA GLY A 498 15.98 -23.08 1.38
C GLY A 498 16.80 -23.29 2.65
N ILE A 499 16.32 -22.88 3.83
CA ILE A 499 17.01 -23.20 5.07
C ILE A 499 17.01 -24.70 5.30
N ASN A 500 15.84 -25.33 5.17
CA ASN A 500 15.74 -26.78 5.31
C ASN A 500 16.54 -27.52 4.25
N ASP A 501 16.53 -27.04 3.00
CA ASP A 501 17.34 -27.61 1.92
C ASP A 501 18.82 -27.53 2.25
N TYR A 502 19.28 -26.42 2.80
CA TYR A 502 20.67 -26.23 3.23
C TYR A 502 21.07 -27.21 4.34
N TRP A 503 20.43 -27.17 5.51
CA TRP A 503 20.90 -27.95 6.66
C TRP A 503 20.59 -29.45 6.53
N LYS A 504 19.53 -29.83 5.81
CA LYS A 504 19.25 -31.24 5.45
C LYS A 504 20.06 -31.72 4.25
N SER A 505 20.94 -30.90 3.70
CA SER A 505 21.86 -31.26 2.62
C SER A 505 21.18 -31.76 1.34
N VAL A 506 20.09 -31.09 0.93
CA VAL A 506 19.45 -31.33 -0.37
C VAL A 506 20.44 -30.98 -1.49
N SER A 507 20.48 -31.79 -2.55
CA SER A 507 21.35 -31.51 -3.70
C SER A 507 20.91 -30.24 -4.40
N ILE A 508 21.87 -29.49 -4.96
CA ILE A 508 21.54 -28.22 -5.64
C ILE A 508 20.60 -28.43 -6.84
N ASP A 509 20.71 -29.56 -7.53
CA ASP A 509 19.85 -29.90 -8.66
C ASP A 509 18.40 -30.15 -8.21
N ALA A 510 18.21 -30.90 -7.13
CA ALA A 510 16.87 -31.14 -6.57
C ALA A 510 16.27 -29.85 -6.00
N PHE A 511 17.10 -29.02 -5.35
CA PHE A 511 16.70 -27.71 -4.86
C PHE A 511 16.19 -26.83 -6.00
N TYR A 512 16.99 -26.68 -7.05
CA TYR A 512 16.70 -25.86 -8.23
C TYR A 512 15.42 -26.33 -8.94
N ALA A 513 15.27 -27.64 -9.15
CA ALA A 513 14.11 -28.22 -9.80
C ALA A 513 12.83 -27.98 -8.99
N GLY A 514 12.83 -28.32 -7.69
CA GLY A 514 11.65 -28.14 -6.83
C GLY A 514 11.23 -26.66 -6.70
N TYR A 515 12.21 -25.75 -6.64
CA TYR A 515 11.93 -24.32 -6.59
C TYR A 515 11.34 -23.82 -7.92
N SER A 516 11.92 -24.24 -9.05
CA SER A 516 11.37 -23.94 -10.39
C SER A 516 9.91 -24.40 -10.52
N ASP A 517 9.61 -25.63 -10.12
CA ASP A 517 8.27 -26.20 -10.21
C ASP A 517 7.26 -25.46 -9.31
N LEU A 518 7.71 -24.97 -8.15
CA LEU A 518 6.90 -24.13 -7.27
C LEU A 518 6.50 -22.81 -7.93
N ILE A 519 7.46 -22.14 -8.58
CA ILE A 519 7.19 -20.91 -9.34
C ILE A 519 6.18 -21.19 -10.46
N ASP A 520 6.38 -22.26 -11.21
CA ASP A 520 5.53 -22.63 -12.34
C ASP A 520 4.10 -22.97 -11.88
N SER A 521 3.94 -23.65 -10.75
CA SER A 521 2.62 -23.99 -10.21
C SER A 521 1.81 -22.75 -9.79
N TYR A 522 2.44 -21.77 -9.14
CA TYR A 522 1.76 -20.51 -8.83
C TYR A 522 1.43 -19.65 -10.05
N ARG A 523 2.26 -19.72 -11.11
CA ARG A 523 1.99 -19.05 -12.40
C ARG A 523 1.13 -19.86 -13.36
N SER A 524 0.67 -21.04 -12.96
CA SER A 524 -0.13 -21.92 -13.82
C SER A 524 -1.47 -21.31 -14.23
N VAL A 525 -2.07 -20.52 -13.34
CA VAL A 525 -3.34 -19.81 -13.57
C VAL A 525 -3.10 -18.42 -14.13
N ASN A 526 -2.21 -17.64 -13.49
CA ASN A 526 -1.83 -16.30 -13.92
C ASN A 526 -0.33 -16.24 -14.24
N LYS A 527 -0.01 -16.30 -15.53
CA LYS A 527 1.38 -16.27 -16.02
C LYS A 527 2.11 -14.96 -15.74
N ASP A 528 1.35 -13.87 -15.63
CA ASP A 528 1.87 -12.53 -15.36
C ASP A 528 1.93 -12.21 -13.85
N MET A 529 1.55 -13.15 -12.98
CA MET A 529 1.68 -12.96 -11.54
C MET A 529 3.14 -12.64 -11.17
N GLY A 530 3.32 -11.58 -10.38
CA GLY A 530 4.63 -11.20 -9.86
C GLY A 530 5.20 -12.30 -8.97
N ILE A 531 6.51 -12.52 -9.04
CA ILE A 531 7.21 -13.46 -8.16
C ILE A 531 8.40 -12.73 -7.56
N ILE A 532 8.56 -12.82 -6.24
CA ILE A 532 9.69 -12.31 -5.49
C ILE A 532 10.33 -13.49 -4.78
N LEU A 533 11.59 -13.75 -5.10
CA LEU A 533 12.38 -14.83 -4.51
C LEU A 533 13.32 -14.26 -3.45
N ILE A 534 13.23 -14.78 -2.23
CA ILE A 534 14.08 -14.33 -1.13
C ILE A 534 14.96 -15.49 -0.71
N SER A 535 16.28 -15.34 -0.84
CA SER A 535 17.20 -16.30 -0.24
C SER A 535 17.33 -16.04 1.27
N PRO A 536 17.39 -17.09 2.09
CA PRO A 536 17.57 -16.91 3.53
C PRO A 536 18.99 -16.40 3.87
N PRO A 537 19.14 -15.65 4.98
CA PRO A 537 20.43 -15.38 5.59
C PRO A 537 21.04 -16.66 6.18
N ILE A 538 22.32 -16.60 6.54
CA ILE A 538 23.07 -17.78 7.02
C ILE A 538 22.61 -18.14 8.44
N PRO A 539 22.03 -19.35 8.65
CA PRO A 539 21.63 -19.81 9.98
C PRO A 539 22.83 -20.39 10.75
N ASN A 540 22.63 -20.67 12.05
CA ASN A 540 23.53 -21.49 12.86
C ASN A 540 23.31 -22.98 12.59
N ALA A 541 23.60 -23.40 11.36
CA ALA A 541 23.52 -24.78 10.94
C ALA A 541 24.63 -25.09 9.93
N THR A 542 24.84 -26.37 9.64
CA THR A 542 25.81 -26.81 8.64
C THR A 542 25.14 -27.75 7.66
N GLY A 543 25.30 -27.45 6.37
CA GLY A 543 24.89 -28.30 5.25
C GLY A 543 26.10 -28.81 4.47
N ALA A 544 25.91 -29.84 3.65
CA ALA A 544 26.95 -30.37 2.76
C ALA A 544 27.37 -29.36 1.66
N THR A 545 26.45 -28.48 1.26
CA THR A 545 26.66 -27.45 0.24
C THR A 545 26.60 -26.07 0.91
N ASN A 546 27.52 -25.16 0.55
CA ASN A 546 27.54 -23.81 1.11
C ASN A 546 26.25 -23.03 0.79
N MET A 547 25.75 -22.25 1.75
CA MET A 547 24.54 -21.43 1.59
C MET A 547 24.63 -20.45 0.40
N SER A 548 25.84 -19.98 0.06
CA SER A 548 26.07 -19.14 -1.11
C SER A 548 25.63 -19.79 -2.42
N VAL A 549 25.75 -21.12 -2.53
CA VAL A 549 25.37 -21.87 -3.74
C VAL A 549 23.84 -21.91 -3.90
N PHE A 550 23.10 -22.08 -2.79
CA PHE A 550 21.63 -21.98 -2.81
C PHE A 550 21.17 -20.57 -3.18
N ASN A 551 21.81 -19.55 -2.60
CA ASN A 551 21.56 -18.15 -2.95
C ASN A 551 21.81 -17.87 -4.44
N ASP A 552 22.90 -18.40 -5.01
CA ASP A 552 23.22 -18.26 -6.43
C ASP A 552 22.21 -18.99 -7.31
N ALA A 553 21.75 -20.18 -6.91
CA ALA A 553 20.69 -20.90 -7.61
C ALA A 553 19.37 -20.13 -7.64
N ILE A 554 18.95 -19.51 -6.52
CA ILE A 554 17.74 -18.66 -6.48
C ILE A 554 17.91 -17.44 -7.40
N ARG A 555 19.10 -16.81 -7.39
CA ARG A 555 19.39 -15.67 -8.29
C ARG A 555 19.35 -16.08 -9.76
N SER A 556 19.89 -17.25 -10.10
CA SER A 556 19.81 -17.78 -11.47
C SER A 556 18.37 -18.10 -11.88
N LEU A 557 17.58 -18.68 -10.97
CA LEU A 557 16.14 -18.93 -11.21
C LEU A 557 15.37 -17.63 -11.44
N SER A 558 15.67 -16.56 -10.70
CA SER A 558 14.96 -15.29 -10.87
C SER A 558 15.13 -14.72 -12.27
N VAL A 559 16.34 -14.81 -12.83
CA VAL A 559 16.62 -14.41 -14.21
C VAL A 559 15.90 -15.35 -15.19
N GLN A 560 16.02 -16.66 -15.01
CA GLN A 560 15.42 -17.65 -15.91
C GLN A 560 13.89 -17.54 -15.96
N LYS A 561 13.27 -17.30 -14.81
CA LYS A 561 11.81 -17.29 -14.65
C LYS A 561 11.23 -15.88 -14.75
N ASN A 562 12.00 -14.84 -15.02
CA ASN A 562 11.51 -13.45 -15.00
C ASN A 562 10.78 -13.13 -13.67
N ALA A 563 11.52 -13.30 -12.57
CA ALA A 563 11.09 -13.01 -11.22
C ALA A 563 12.06 -12.04 -10.56
N GLU A 564 11.58 -11.35 -9.53
CA GLU A 564 12.43 -10.54 -8.67
C GLU A 564 13.21 -11.41 -7.69
N PHE A 565 14.35 -10.89 -7.26
CA PHE A 565 15.22 -11.55 -6.31
C PHE A 565 15.65 -10.56 -5.24
N TYR A 566 15.75 -11.07 -4.02
CA TYR A 566 16.37 -10.42 -2.89
C TYR A 566 17.25 -11.42 -2.15
N SER A 567 18.49 -11.02 -1.87
CA SER A 567 19.46 -11.86 -1.20
C SER A 567 19.50 -11.56 0.29
N GLY A 568 18.75 -12.31 1.10
CA GLY A 568 18.95 -12.29 2.55
C GLY A 568 20.37 -12.74 2.91
N TYR A 569 20.95 -13.65 2.12
CA TYR A 569 22.36 -14.04 2.24
C TYR A 569 23.34 -12.87 2.11
N ASP A 570 23.16 -11.95 1.15
CA ASP A 570 24.08 -10.82 0.90
C ASP A 570 23.83 -9.61 1.78
N VAL A 571 22.59 -9.40 2.25
CA VAL A 571 22.22 -8.22 3.03
C VAL A 571 22.43 -8.43 4.54
N PHE A 572 22.27 -9.66 5.04
CA PHE A 572 22.51 -9.97 6.46
C PHE A 572 24.00 -10.27 6.73
N PRO A 573 24.43 -10.22 8.00
CA PRO A 573 25.78 -10.63 8.37
C PRO A 573 26.14 -12.03 7.85
N LYS A 574 27.35 -12.15 7.30
CA LYS A 574 27.86 -13.42 6.74
C LYS A 574 28.25 -14.45 7.80
N ASN A 575 28.19 -14.06 9.07
CA ASN A 575 28.42 -14.91 10.22
C ASN A 575 27.17 -14.84 11.11
N TRP A 576 26.62 -16.00 11.47
CA TRP A 576 25.44 -16.07 12.32
C TRP A 576 25.68 -15.35 13.67
N ALA A 577 26.86 -15.53 14.28
CA ALA A 577 27.16 -14.93 15.58
C ALA A 577 27.12 -13.40 15.58
N ASP A 578 27.45 -12.77 14.45
CA ASP A 578 27.36 -11.31 14.32
C ASP A 578 25.90 -10.86 14.24
N GLY A 579 25.04 -11.64 13.55
CA GLY A 579 23.60 -11.39 13.50
C GLY A 579 22.92 -11.66 14.85
N ASP A 580 23.39 -12.65 15.60
CA ASP A 580 22.89 -12.97 16.94
C ASP A 580 23.27 -11.89 17.95
N ALA A 581 24.53 -11.42 17.90
CA ALA A 581 24.98 -10.27 18.68
C ALA A 581 24.22 -8.98 18.35
N ALA A 582 23.74 -8.84 17.10
CA ALA A 582 22.87 -7.74 16.67
C ALA A 582 21.38 -7.96 17.06
N GLY A 583 21.04 -9.07 17.71
CA GLY A 583 19.70 -9.39 18.19
C GLY A 583 18.71 -9.72 17.07
N LEU A 584 19.15 -10.33 15.96
CA LEU A 584 18.29 -10.63 14.81
C LEU A 584 17.63 -12.01 14.86
N TRP A 585 18.14 -12.93 15.70
CA TRP A 585 17.73 -14.33 15.73
C TRP A 585 16.84 -14.64 16.93
N PHE A 586 15.87 -15.52 16.72
CA PHE A 586 15.08 -16.14 17.78
C PHE A 586 15.75 -17.44 18.24
N ASN A 587 16.25 -18.22 17.29
CA ASN A 587 17.00 -19.44 17.53
C ASN A 587 18.01 -19.67 16.41
N ASN A 588 18.62 -20.85 16.38
CA ASN A 588 19.65 -21.21 15.40
C ASN A 588 19.21 -21.14 13.93
N LEU A 589 17.89 -21.17 13.64
CA LEU A 589 17.36 -21.26 12.28
C LEU A 589 16.40 -20.13 11.90
N HIS A 590 15.85 -19.39 12.88
CA HIS A 590 14.74 -18.46 12.65
C HIS A 590 15.06 -17.07 13.16
N LEU A 591 14.68 -16.06 12.38
CA LEU A 591 14.71 -14.67 12.80
C LEU A 591 13.69 -14.43 13.92
N ASN A 592 14.02 -13.51 14.84
CA ASN A 592 13.03 -12.95 15.75
C ASN A 592 12.28 -11.79 15.06
N ASP A 593 11.42 -11.10 15.80
CA ASP A 593 10.63 -9.98 15.26
C ASP A 593 11.50 -8.82 14.74
N VAL A 594 12.69 -8.58 15.32
CA VAL A 594 13.62 -7.53 14.86
C VAL A 594 14.25 -7.93 13.51
N GLY A 595 14.77 -9.16 13.42
CA GLY A 595 15.33 -9.67 12.16
C GLY A 595 14.27 -9.77 11.05
N ALA A 596 13.07 -10.21 11.41
CA ALA A 596 11.92 -10.26 10.52
C ALA A 596 11.53 -8.87 10.01
N GLN A 597 11.48 -7.86 10.89
CA GLN A 597 11.19 -6.47 10.52
C GLN A 597 12.24 -5.91 9.56
N LEU A 598 13.54 -6.19 9.79
CA LEU A 598 14.62 -5.77 8.88
C LEU A 598 14.41 -6.36 7.47
N LEU A 599 14.18 -7.67 7.38
CA LEU A 599 13.94 -8.34 6.10
C LEU A 599 12.68 -7.77 5.43
N ALA A 600 11.58 -7.63 6.18
CA ALA A 600 10.30 -7.16 5.66
C ALA A 600 10.38 -5.72 5.11
N THR A 601 10.98 -4.78 5.86
CA THR A 601 11.11 -3.38 5.44
C THR A 601 11.82 -3.28 4.09
N GLN A 602 12.95 -3.97 3.94
CA GLN A 602 13.73 -3.90 2.70
C GLN A 602 13.00 -4.52 1.51
N ASN A 603 12.24 -5.59 1.73
CA ASN A 603 11.44 -6.23 0.68
C ASN A 603 10.23 -5.37 0.28
N VAL A 604 9.51 -4.81 1.26
CA VAL A 604 8.36 -3.93 1.01
C VAL A 604 8.83 -2.67 0.28
N GLU A 605 9.78 -1.91 0.83
CA GLU A 605 10.27 -0.68 0.18
C GLU A 605 10.73 -0.89 -1.26
N LYS A 606 11.27 -2.08 -1.58
CA LYS A 606 11.76 -2.39 -2.92
C LYS A 606 10.66 -2.84 -3.88
N PHE A 607 9.73 -3.66 -3.42
CA PHE A 607 8.84 -4.41 -4.29
C PHE A 607 7.34 -4.14 -4.07
N LEU A 608 6.93 -3.76 -2.86
CA LEU A 608 5.51 -3.61 -2.44
C LEU A 608 5.17 -2.18 -2.02
#